data_AF-T5KWK2-F1
#
_entry.id   AF-T5KWK2-F1
#
_cell.length_a   1.000
_cell.length_b   1.000
_cell.length_c   1.000
_cell.angle_alpha   90.00
_cell.angle_beta   90.00
_cell.angle_gamma   90.00
#
_symmetry.space_group_name_H-M   'P 1'
#
loop_
_entity.id
_entity.type
_entity.pdbx_description
1 polymer ?
#
loop_
_entity_poly.entity_id
_entity_poly.type
_entity_poly.pdbx_seq_one_letter_code
_entity_poly.pdbx_strand_id
1 'polypeptide(L)'
;MSIISEAFNAWRECRAEYDDTLYAQFVAAEQATRGAMLNARGREKGIDPFSLFMGNERRALAYASEELVEHWETHPRVTFAKFERQWQREREAELLRDAA
;
A
#
# COMPACT_ATOMS: atom_id res chain seq x y z
N MET A 1 12.38 -9.70 -26.85
CA MET A 1 12.48 -10.44 -25.57
C MET A 1 11.45 -11.57 -25.60
N SER A 2 11.46 -12.51 -24.65
CA SER A 2 10.38 -13.50 -24.54
C SER A 2 9.18 -12.87 -23.82
N ILE A 3 7.96 -13.23 -24.20
CA ILE A 3 6.71 -12.83 -23.52
C ILE A 3 6.81 -13.11 -22.01
N ILE A 4 7.45 -14.21 -21.63
CA ILE A 4 7.66 -14.57 -20.22
C ILE A 4 8.57 -13.55 -19.51
N SER A 5 9.67 -13.14 -20.16
CA SER A 5 10.58 -12.14 -19.61
C SER A 5 9.92 -10.78 -19.44
N GLU A 6 9.09 -10.38 -20.41
CA GLU A 6 8.31 -9.15 -20.38
C GLU A 6 7.29 -9.15 -19.23
N ALA A 7 6.59 -10.28 -19.03
CA ALA A 7 5.67 -10.43 -17.90
C ALA A 7 6.38 -10.29 -16.54
N PHE A 8 7.57 -10.88 -16.37
CA PHE A 8 8.36 -10.72 -15.15
C PHE A 8 8.87 -9.28 -14.96
N ASN A 9 9.23 -8.58 -16.02
CA ASN A 9 9.62 -7.17 -15.95
C ASN A 9 8.45 -6.31 -15.49
N ALA A 10 7.28 -6.46 -16.11
CA ALA A 10 6.07 -5.73 -15.73
C ALA A 10 5.67 -5.98 -14.28
N TRP A 11 5.78 -7.23 -13.80
CA TRP A 11 5.52 -7.54 -12.38
C TRP A 11 6.52 -6.84 -11.44
N ARG A 12 7.80 -6.80 -11.80
CA ARG A 12 8.83 -6.09 -11.01
C ARG A 12 8.57 -4.58 -10.97
N GLU A 13 8.19 -3.98 -12.10
CA GLU A 13 7.81 -2.56 -12.20
C GLU A 13 6.62 -2.27 -11.29
N CYS A 14 5.52 -3.02 -11.43
CA CYS A 14 4.34 -2.89 -10.60
C CYS A 14 4.65 -3.04 -9.10
N ARG A 15 5.59 -3.93 -8.75
CA ARG A 15 5.99 -4.12 -7.35
C ARG A 15 6.80 -2.95 -6.81
N ALA A 16 7.73 -2.41 -7.60
CA ALA A 16 8.52 -1.25 -7.19
C ALA A 16 7.63 -0.01 -6.95
N GLU A 17 6.69 0.27 -7.86
CA GLU A 17 5.76 1.40 -7.71
C GLU A 17 4.80 1.22 -6.53
N TYR A 18 4.42 -0.03 -6.22
CA TYR A 18 3.64 -0.31 -5.02
C TYR A 18 4.43 -0.02 -3.74
N ASP A 19 5.72 -0.37 -3.70
CA ASP A 19 6.57 -0.11 -2.55
C ASP A 19 6.68 1.41 -2.29
N ASP A 20 6.77 2.23 -3.34
CA ASP A 20 6.73 3.70 -3.24
C ASP A 20 5.37 4.21 -2.71
N THR A 21 4.27 3.64 -3.22
CA THR A 21 2.91 3.97 -2.75
C THR A 21 2.71 3.62 -1.27
N LEU A 22 3.22 2.46 -0.86
CA LEU A 22 3.16 1.98 0.52
C LEU A 22 3.95 2.89 1.45
N TYR A 23 5.16 3.29 1.03
CA TYR A 23 5.99 4.20 1.79
C TYR A 23 5.36 5.59 1.92
N ALA A 24 4.77 6.12 0.85
CA ALA A 24 4.06 7.40 0.89
C ALA A 24 2.87 7.39 1.88
N GLN A 25 2.08 6.31 1.90
CA GLN A 25 0.99 6.14 2.87
C GLN A 25 1.50 6.09 4.31
N PHE A 26 2.59 5.38 4.53
CA PHE A 26 3.21 5.29 5.84
C PHE A 26 3.67 6.66 6.35
N VAL A 27 4.40 7.43 5.52
CA VAL A 27 4.89 8.76 5.90
C VAL A 27 3.74 9.73 6.19
N ALA A 28 2.70 9.72 5.35
CA ALA A 28 1.51 10.56 5.56
C ALA A 28 0.81 10.24 6.89
N ALA A 29 0.65 8.95 7.19
CA ALA A 29 0.07 8.49 8.44
C ALA A 29 0.96 8.81 9.65
N GLU A 30 2.27 8.60 9.55
CA GLU A 30 3.23 8.95 10.61
C GLU A 30 3.16 10.43 10.97
N GLN A 31 3.05 11.31 9.98
CA GLN A 31 2.86 12.75 10.18
C GLN A 31 1.51 13.05 10.84
N ALA A 32 0.42 12.43 10.37
CA ALA A 32 -0.93 12.62 10.90
C ALA A 32 -1.05 12.20 12.37
N THR A 33 -0.42 11.08 12.76
CA THR A 33 -0.48 10.54 14.12
C THR A 33 0.71 10.98 15.00
N ARG A 34 1.58 11.87 14.51
CA ARG A 34 2.84 12.27 15.20
C ARG A 34 3.67 11.06 15.67
N GLY A 35 3.71 10.01 14.86
CA GLY A 35 4.38 8.73 15.17
C GLY A 35 3.63 7.77 16.09
N ALA A 36 2.50 8.17 16.69
CA ALA A 36 1.69 7.35 17.59
C ALA A 36 0.73 6.38 16.87
N MET A 37 1.26 5.54 15.97
CA MET A 37 0.47 4.67 15.08
C MET A 37 -0.12 3.39 15.71
N LEU A 38 0.34 3.00 16.91
CA LEU A 38 -0.06 1.75 17.55
C LEU A 38 -0.93 2.00 18.77
N ASN A 39 -1.95 1.16 18.98
CA ASN A 39 -2.64 1.08 20.27
C ASN A 39 -1.79 0.36 21.34
N ALA A 40 -2.28 0.32 22.58
CA ALA A 40 -1.58 -0.31 23.70
C ALA A 40 -1.19 -1.77 23.42
N ARG A 41 -2.11 -2.55 22.84
CA ARG A 41 -1.89 -3.96 22.49
C ARG A 41 -0.83 -4.13 21.39
N GLY A 42 -0.83 -3.25 20.39
CA GLY A 42 0.17 -3.23 19.32
C GLY A 42 1.58 -2.94 19.86
N ARG A 43 1.69 -1.96 20.78
CA ARG A 43 2.95 -1.63 21.45
C ARG A 43 3.46 -2.76 22.35
N GLU A 44 2.59 -3.34 23.17
CA GLU A 44 2.93 -4.48 24.04
C GLU A 44 3.45 -5.68 23.25
N LYS A 45 2.90 -5.93 22.06
CA LYS A 45 3.33 -7.00 21.16
C LYS A 45 4.56 -6.67 20.31
N GLY A 46 5.10 -5.46 20.40
CA GLY A 46 6.24 -5.04 19.56
C GLY A 46 5.92 -5.08 18.07
N ILE A 47 4.68 -4.75 17.68
CA ILE A 47 4.30 -4.70 16.27
C ILE A 47 5.06 -3.56 15.59
N ASP A 48 5.68 -3.84 14.45
CA ASP A 48 6.18 -2.80 13.56
C ASP A 48 5.00 -2.02 12.94
N PRO A 49 4.89 -0.69 13.15
CA PRO A 49 3.82 0.12 12.57
C PRO A 49 3.73 0.02 11.04
N PHE A 50 4.86 -0.09 10.34
CA PHE A 50 4.89 -0.22 8.88
C PHE A 50 4.12 -1.48 8.43
N SER A 51 4.17 -2.54 9.24
CA SER A 51 3.42 -3.78 8.97
C SER A 51 1.90 -3.65 9.02
N LEU A 52 1.33 -2.54 9.49
CA LEU A 52 -0.13 -2.32 9.49
C LEU A 52 -0.67 -1.88 8.12
N PHE A 53 0.20 -1.30 7.29
CA PHE A 53 -0.11 -0.93 5.91
C PHE A 53 -0.06 -2.14 4.96
N MET A 54 0.45 -3.27 5.47
CA MET A 54 0.53 -4.53 4.76
C MET A 54 -0.51 -5.54 5.26
N GLY A 55 -0.99 -6.39 4.35
CA GLY A 55 -1.82 -7.55 4.71
C GLY A 55 -3.26 -7.24 5.11
N ASN A 56 -3.81 -8.07 6.00
CA ASN A 56 -5.24 -8.10 6.32
C ASN A 56 -5.68 -6.91 7.18
N GLU A 57 -6.77 -6.27 6.77
CA GLU A 57 -7.47 -5.20 7.49
C GLU A 57 -7.81 -5.51 8.94
N ARG A 58 -8.34 -6.70 9.21
CA ARG A 58 -8.69 -7.11 10.56
C ARG A 58 -7.48 -7.09 11.49
N ARG A 59 -6.30 -7.43 10.99
CA ARG A 59 -5.04 -7.34 11.75
C ARG A 59 -4.64 -5.89 11.95
N ALA A 60 -4.71 -5.07 10.91
CA ALA A 60 -4.36 -3.65 11.00
C ALA A 60 -5.19 -2.93 12.06
N LEU A 61 -6.53 -3.07 11.99
CA LEU A 61 -7.46 -2.46 12.95
C LEU A 61 -7.29 -2.97 14.39
N ALA A 62 -6.86 -4.22 14.57
CA ALA A 62 -6.64 -4.77 15.92
C ALA A 62 -5.46 -4.11 16.67
N TYR A 63 -4.52 -3.49 15.95
CA TYR A 63 -3.28 -2.95 16.51
C TYR A 63 -3.04 -1.45 16.23
N ALA A 64 -3.81 -0.86 15.31
CA ALA A 64 -3.77 0.58 15.01
C ALA A 64 -4.23 1.41 16.22
N SER A 65 -3.64 2.59 16.38
CA SER A 65 -4.16 3.64 17.28
C SER A 65 -5.48 4.20 16.74
N GLU A 66 -6.21 4.91 17.59
CA GLU A 66 -7.45 5.61 17.20
C GLU A 66 -7.17 6.65 16.10
N GLU A 67 -6.12 7.46 16.27
CA GLU A 67 -5.69 8.46 15.27
C GLU A 67 -5.35 7.82 13.90
N LEU A 68 -4.73 6.63 13.89
CA LEU A 68 -4.43 5.94 12.64
C LEU A 68 -5.70 5.40 11.97
N VAL A 69 -6.67 4.93 12.76
CA VAL A 69 -7.98 4.50 12.24
C VAL A 69 -8.72 5.69 11.64
N GLU A 70 -8.78 6.84 12.33
CA GLU A 70 -9.37 8.08 11.80
C GLU A 70 -8.68 8.53 10.51
N HIS A 71 -7.34 8.48 10.45
CA HIS A 71 -6.59 8.80 9.25
C HIS A 71 -7.02 7.91 8.07
N TRP A 72 -7.22 6.61 8.30
CA TRP A 72 -7.64 5.68 7.25
C TRP A 72 -9.08 5.87 6.77
N GLU A 73 -9.93 6.60 7.48
CA GLU A 73 -11.27 6.94 6.98
C GLU A 73 -11.21 7.88 5.77
N THR A 74 -10.23 8.80 5.77
CA THR A 74 -10.04 9.78 4.70
C THR A 74 -8.90 9.41 3.75
N HIS A 75 -7.95 8.59 4.22
CA HIS A 75 -6.81 8.10 3.45
C HIS A 75 -6.76 6.57 3.52
N PRO A 76 -7.68 5.86 2.83
CA PRO A 76 -7.77 4.42 2.95
C PRO A 76 -6.49 3.73 2.50
N ARG A 77 -6.10 2.68 3.24
CA ARG A 77 -4.99 1.81 2.86
C ARG A 77 -5.19 1.26 1.45
N VAL A 78 -4.12 1.23 0.66
CA VAL A 78 -4.12 0.57 -0.64
C VAL A 78 -3.42 -0.77 -0.52
N THR A 79 -4.16 -1.85 -0.73
CA THR A 79 -3.58 -3.20 -0.80
C THR A 79 -2.90 -3.42 -2.14
N PHE A 80 -1.89 -4.29 -2.20
CA PHE A 80 -1.22 -4.66 -3.45
C PHE A 80 -2.23 -5.10 -4.52
N ALA A 81 -3.22 -5.93 -4.17
CA ALA A 81 -4.24 -6.38 -5.13
C ALA A 81 -5.11 -5.23 -5.69
N LYS A 82 -5.35 -4.16 -4.92
CA LYS A 82 -6.06 -2.97 -5.42
C LYS A 82 -5.14 -2.14 -6.31
N PHE A 83 -3.89 -1.95 -5.89
CA PHE A 83 -2.87 -1.24 -6.65
C PHE A 83 -2.60 -1.89 -8.01
N GLU A 84 -2.29 -3.20 -8.01
CA GLU A 84 -1.98 -3.97 -9.22
C GLU A 84 -3.11 -3.88 -10.25
N ARG A 85 -4.38 -3.97 -9.83
CA ARG A 85 -5.51 -3.79 -10.73
C ARG A 85 -5.59 -2.40 -11.35
N GLN A 86 -5.27 -1.36 -10.58
CA GLN A 86 -5.24 0.01 -11.08
C GLN A 86 -4.08 0.20 -12.06
N TRP A 87 -2.89 -0.24 -11.69
CA TRP A 87 -1.67 -0.19 -12.50
C TRP A 87 -1.85 -0.88 -13.86
N GLN A 88 -2.46 -2.07 -13.87
CA GLN A 88 -2.75 -2.80 -15.12
C GLN A 88 -3.70 -2.03 -16.04
N ARG A 89 -4.74 -1.38 -15.48
CA ARG A 89 -5.69 -0.57 -16.27
C ARG A 89 -5.03 0.67 -16.87
N GLU A 90 -4.17 1.32 -16.11
CA GLU A 90 -3.43 2.51 -16.58
C GLU A 90 -2.49 2.15 -17.73
N ARG A 91 -1.76 1.04 -17.59
CA ARG A 91 -0.88 0.52 -18.63
C ARG A 91 -1.64 0.08 -19.89
N GLU A 92 -2.78 -0.59 -19.74
CA GLU A 92 -3.65 -0.94 -20.87
C GLU A 92 -4.15 0.32 -21.60
N ALA A 93 -4.58 1.34 -20.86
CA ALA A 93 -5.02 2.61 -21.43
C ALA A 93 -3.88 3.36 -22.16
N GLU A 94 -2.65 3.32 -21.65
CA GLU A 94 -1.48 3.88 -22.32
C GLU A 94 -1.20 3.19 -23.65
N LEU A 95 -1.17 1.85 -23.66
CA LEU A 95 -0.99 1.08 -24.89
C LEU A 95 -2.07 1.36 -25.95
N LEU A 96 -3.32 1.52 -25.52
CA LEU A 96 -4.42 1.89 -26.41
C LEU A 96 -4.28 3.31 -26.98
N ARG A 97 -3.76 4.25 -26.20
CA ARG A 97 -3.47 5.62 -26.68
C ARG A 97 -2.36 5.63 -27.71
N ASP A 98 -1.29 4.87 -27.49
CA ASP A 98 -0.14 4.82 -28.39
C ASP A 98 -0.44 4.10 -29.71
N ALA A 99 -1.48 3.26 -29.73
CA ALA A 99 -1.92 2.53 -30.92
C ALA A 99 -2.92 3.30 -31.81
N ALA A 100 -3.44 4.44 -31.34
CA ALA A 100 -4.45 5.26 -32.02
C ALA A 100 -3.81 6.42 -32.82
#